data_AF-A0AAV4DWP2-F1
#
_entry.id   AF-A0AAV4DWP2-F1
#
_cell.length_a   1.000
_cell.length_b   1.000
_cell.length_c   1.000
_cell.angle_alpha   90.00
_cell.angle_beta   90.00
_cell.angle_gamma   90.00
#
_symmetry.space_group_name_H-M   'P 1'
#
loop_
_entity.id
_entity.type
_entity.pdbx_description
1 polymer ?
#
loop_
_entity_poly.entity_id
_entity_poly.type
_entity_poly.pdbx_seq_one_letter_code
_entity_poly.pdbx_strand_id
1 'polypeptide(L)'
;NFQKGCYIGQELTARTFHTGVIRKRIVPLQLEFPADIECDATITTKEKGKNAGKFRSAKGIYGLGLLRVAHLKDELVVMDKDGKGVPVTPHVPDWWPHGIV
;
A
#
# COMPACT_ATOMS: atom_id res chain seq x y z
N ASN A 1 -21.28 -7.02 -2.66
CA ASN A 1 -22.18 -8.14 -2.96
C ASN A 1 -22.07 -8.45 -4.44
N PHE A 2 -21.67 -9.68 -4.79
CA PHE A 2 -21.55 -10.18 -6.17
C PHE A 2 -22.87 -10.73 -6.73
N GLN A 3 -23.94 -10.71 -5.94
CA GLN A 3 -25.31 -11.08 -6.33
C GLN A 3 -26.13 -9.89 -6.82
N LYS A 4 -25.49 -8.78 -7.20
CA LYS A 4 -26.16 -7.59 -7.75
C LYS A 4 -26.39 -7.74 -9.26
N GLY A 5 -27.35 -6.99 -9.81
CA GLY A 5 -27.54 -6.86 -11.26
C GLY A 5 -26.34 -6.19 -11.97
N CYS A 6 -26.43 -6.01 -13.28
CA CYS A 6 -25.33 -5.50 -14.10
C CYS A 6 -24.90 -4.08 -13.70
N TYR A 7 -23.60 -3.86 -13.53
CA TYR A 7 -23.02 -2.54 -13.26
C TYR A 7 -21.74 -2.29 -14.06
N ILE A 8 -21.43 -1.02 -14.31
CA ILE A 8 -20.23 -0.62 -15.06
C ILE A 8 -18.97 -1.11 -14.35
N GLY A 9 -18.10 -1.83 -15.06
CA GLY A 9 -16.86 -2.39 -14.50
C GLY A 9 -17.04 -3.73 -13.75
N GLN A 10 -18.22 -4.35 -13.84
CA GLN A 10 -18.47 -5.66 -13.23
C GLN A 10 -17.53 -6.75 -13.73
N GLU A 11 -17.31 -6.87 -15.04
CA GLU A 11 -16.50 -7.95 -15.60
C GLU A 11 -15.08 -7.94 -15.03
N LEU A 12 -14.43 -6.77 -15.01
CA LEU A 12 -13.07 -6.61 -14.47
C LEU A 12 -13.02 -6.93 -12.97
N THR A 13 -14.01 -6.43 -12.23
CA THR A 13 -14.10 -6.63 -10.78
C THR A 13 -14.33 -8.11 -10.43
N ALA A 14 -15.28 -8.75 -11.11
CA ALA A 14 -15.63 -10.15 -10.91
C ALA A 14 -14.48 -11.08 -11.33
N ARG A 15 -13.82 -10.80 -12.46
CA ARG A 15 -12.64 -11.54 -12.91
C ARG A 15 -11.55 -11.44 -11.85
N THR A 16 -11.16 -10.24 -11.45
CA THR A 16 -10.11 -10.04 -10.42
C THR A 16 -10.43 -10.75 -9.10
N PHE A 17 -11.69 -10.76 -8.68
CA PHE A 17 -12.12 -11.44 -7.45
C PHE A 17 -12.06 -12.98 -7.55
N HIS A 18 -12.54 -13.57 -8.65
CA HIS A 18 -12.60 -15.04 -8.78
C HIS A 18 -11.30 -15.65 -9.30
N THR A 19 -10.55 -14.95 -10.14
CA THR A 19 -9.36 -15.51 -10.81
C THR A 19 -8.06 -15.25 -10.08
N GLY A 20 -8.05 -14.46 -8.98
CA GLY A 20 -6.78 -13.94 -8.50
C GLY A 20 -6.72 -13.53 -7.04
N VAL A 21 -5.49 -13.63 -6.52
CA VAL A 21 -5.06 -13.05 -5.25
C VAL A 21 -4.87 -11.55 -5.45
N ILE A 22 -5.48 -10.73 -4.60
CA ILE A 22 -5.23 -9.27 -4.56
C ILE A 22 -3.78 -9.03 -4.12
N ARG A 23 -2.91 -8.67 -5.07
CA ARG A 23 -1.46 -8.52 -4.84
C ARG A 23 -1.06 -7.16 -4.27
N LYS A 24 -1.91 -6.14 -4.40
CA LYS A 24 -1.66 -4.79 -3.88
C LYS A 24 -2.86 -4.28 -3.11
N ARG A 25 -2.64 -3.61 -1.99
CA ARG A 25 -3.69 -3.04 -1.13
C ARG A 25 -3.29 -1.66 -0.64
N ILE A 26 -4.29 -0.81 -0.41
CA ILE A 26 -4.10 0.41 0.37
C ILE A 26 -4.00 0.00 1.83
N VAL A 27 -2.90 0.38 2.49
CA VAL A 27 -2.64 0.13 3.90
C VAL A 27 -2.26 1.41 4.63
N PRO A 28 -2.60 1.53 5.91
CA PRO A 28 -2.02 2.54 6.79
C PRO A 28 -0.50 2.42 6.81
N LEU A 29 0.17 3.57 6.76
CA LEU A 29 1.59 3.72 6.96
C LEU A 29 1.85 4.59 8.18
N GLN A 30 2.92 4.28 8.89
CA GLN A 30 3.50 5.15 9.90
C GLN A 30 4.91 5.54 9.46
N LEU A 31 5.15 6.83 9.30
CA LEU A 31 6.45 7.41 9.04
C LEU A 31 7.21 7.52 10.37
N GLU A 32 8.53 7.37 10.34
CA GLU A 32 9.35 7.56 11.54
C GLU A 32 9.34 9.03 12.01
N PHE A 33 9.24 9.97 11.08
CA PHE A 33 9.13 11.41 11.33
C PHE A 33 8.28 12.09 10.25
N PRO A 34 7.67 13.27 10.53
CA PRO A 34 6.96 14.04 9.52
C PRO A 34 7.89 14.41 8.34
N ALA A 35 7.37 14.29 7.12
CA ALA A 35 8.11 14.52 5.87
C ALA A 35 7.14 14.98 4.77
N ASP A 36 7.62 15.75 3.79
CA ASP A 36 6.83 16.28 2.67
C ASP A 36 6.93 15.40 1.42
N ILE A 37 6.40 14.18 1.53
CA ILE A 37 6.53 13.17 0.47
C ILE A 37 5.51 13.43 -0.65
N GLU A 38 5.97 13.39 -1.90
CA GLU A 38 5.11 13.53 -3.07
C GLU A 38 4.13 12.34 -3.21
N CYS A 39 2.89 12.64 -3.63
CA CYS A 39 1.95 11.59 -4.02
C CYS A 39 2.57 10.72 -5.13
N ASP A 40 2.39 9.40 -5.05
CA ASP A 40 2.98 8.43 -5.96
C ASP A 40 4.52 8.33 -5.93
N ALA A 41 5.16 8.88 -4.90
CA ALA A 41 6.54 8.53 -4.56
C ALA A 41 6.68 7.00 -4.40
N THR A 42 7.78 6.45 -4.92
CA THR A 42 8.03 5.00 -4.86
C THR A 42 8.47 4.60 -3.46
N ILE A 43 7.76 3.64 -2.87
CA ILE A 43 8.17 3.00 -1.63
C ILE A 43 9.02 1.78 -2.00
N THR A 44 10.21 1.66 -1.41
CA THR A 44 11.15 0.56 -1.66
C THR A 44 11.51 -0.20 -0.39
N THR A 45 11.95 -1.44 -0.54
CA THR A 45 12.52 -2.22 0.57
C THR A 45 13.91 -1.70 0.89
N LYS A 46 14.24 -1.49 2.16
CA LYS A 46 15.53 -0.95 2.61
C LYS A 46 16.72 -1.86 2.24
N GLU A 47 16.55 -3.18 2.36
CA GLU A 47 17.64 -4.13 2.09
C GLU A 47 18.02 -4.23 0.60
N LYS A 48 17.02 -4.36 -0.27
CA LYS A 48 17.23 -4.76 -1.69
C LYS A 48 16.82 -3.68 -2.70
N GLY A 49 16.34 -2.53 -2.23
CA GLY A 49 15.82 -1.46 -3.08
C GLY A 49 14.63 -1.86 -3.96
N LYS A 50 13.97 -3.01 -3.68
CA LYS A 50 12.85 -3.50 -4.49
C LYS A 50 11.66 -2.58 -4.33
N ASN A 51 10.95 -2.35 -5.43
CA ASN A 51 9.71 -1.58 -5.40
C ASN A 51 8.66 -2.32 -4.54
N ALA A 52 8.27 -1.74 -3.42
CA ALA A 52 7.24 -2.25 -2.53
C ALA A 52 5.86 -1.66 -2.86
N GLY A 53 5.82 -0.43 -3.39
CA GLY A 53 4.58 0.20 -3.81
C GLY A 53 4.68 1.71 -4.01
N LYS A 54 3.58 2.40 -3.76
CA LYS A 54 3.42 3.84 -3.99
C LYS A 54 2.83 4.54 -2.78
N PHE A 55 3.45 5.64 -2.36
CA PHE A 55 2.92 6.52 -1.33
C PHE A 55 1.69 7.27 -1.85
N ARG A 56 0.73 7.59 -0.97
CA ARG A 56 -0.48 8.35 -1.35
C ARG A 56 -0.55 9.70 -0.65
N SER A 57 -0.61 9.68 0.67
CA SER A 57 -0.75 10.89 1.48
C SER A 57 -0.43 10.59 2.93
N ALA A 58 0.00 11.59 3.68
CA ALA A 58 0.15 11.54 5.13
C ALA A 58 -0.28 12.84 5.80
N LYS A 59 -0.65 12.75 7.08
CA LYS A 59 -0.85 13.85 8.00
C LYS A 59 -0.04 13.58 9.27
N GLY A 60 0.93 14.45 9.56
CA GLY A 60 1.93 14.17 10.59
C GLY A 60 2.74 12.94 10.22
N ILE A 61 2.72 11.91 11.08
CA ILE A 61 3.43 10.64 10.84
C ILE A 61 2.53 9.51 10.32
N TYR A 62 1.24 9.75 10.10
CA TYR A 62 0.31 8.71 9.67
C TYR A 62 -0.13 8.95 8.23
N GLY A 63 -0.12 7.92 7.41
CA GLY A 63 -0.47 8.03 6.01
C GLY A 63 -1.04 6.75 5.41
N LEU A 64 -1.15 6.76 4.08
CA LEU A 64 -1.62 5.64 3.28
C LEU A 64 -0.63 5.32 2.16
N GLY A 65 -0.49 4.04 1.86
CA GLY A 65 0.32 3.54 0.75
C GLY A 65 -0.38 2.43 -0.01
N LEU A 66 -0.26 2.43 -1.33
CA LEU A 66 -0.62 1.29 -2.16
C LEU A 66 0.58 0.33 -2.22
N LEU A 67 0.59 -0.69 -1.37
CA LEU A 67 1.70 -1.62 -1.22
C LEU A 67 1.37 -3.00 -1.79
N ARG A 68 2.42 -3.70 -2.27
CA ARG A 68 2.36 -5.13 -2.54
C ARG A 68 2.24 -5.89 -1.22
N VAL A 69 1.29 -6.80 -1.13
CA VAL A 69 1.04 -7.60 0.07
C VAL A 69 2.29 -8.36 0.52
N ALA A 70 3.09 -8.85 -0.44
CA ALA A 70 4.33 -9.57 -0.19
C ALA A 70 5.43 -8.76 0.54
N HIS A 71 5.31 -7.42 0.60
CA HIS A 71 6.30 -6.53 1.21
C HIS A 71 5.77 -5.83 2.48
N LEU A 72 4.63 -6.27 3.03
CA LEU A 72 4.04 -5.67 4.23
C LEU A 72 4.82 -5.97 5.51
N LYS A 73 5.76 -6.93 5.49
CA LYS A 73 6.60 -7.30 6.63
C LYS A 73 8.06 -6.82 6.47
N ASP A 74 8.38 -6.17 5.36
CA ASP A 74 9.73 -5.70 5.07
C ASP A 74 9.97 -4.32 5.70
N GLU A 75 11.24 -3.97 5.94
CA GLU A 75 11.61 -2.59 6.24
C GLU A 75 11.49 -1.75 4.97
N LEU A 76 10.67 -0.69 5.01
CA LEU A 76 10.38 0.15 3.85
C LEU A 76 10.93 1.57 4.02
N VAL A 77 11.28 2.18 2.89
CA VAL A 77 11.72 3.57 2.80
C VAL A 77 11.04 4.26 1.63
N VAL A 78 10.76 5.55 1.78
CA VAL A 78 10.30 6.44 0.72
C VAL A 78 11.13 7.71 0.73
N MET A 79 11.35 8.31 -0.44
CA MET A 79 12.11 9.55 -0.55
C MET A 79 11.20 10.76 -0.35
N ASP A 80 11.62 11.67 0.51
CA ASP A 80 11.06 13.02 0.63
C ASP A 80 11.45 13.86 -0.62
N LYS A 81 10.81 15.02 -0.81
CA LYS A 81 11.13 15.98 -1.88
C LYS A 81 12.57 16.47 -1.85
N ASP A 82 13.17 16.54 -0.67
CA ASP A 82 14.58 16.91 -0.50
C ASP A 82 15.55 15.74 -0.78
N GLY A 83 15.05 14.58 -1.22
CA GLY A 83 15.86 13.40 -1.47
C GLY A 83 16.31 12.69 -0.18
N LYS A 84 15.74 13.03 0.98
CA LYS A 84 15.98 12.33 2.24
C LYS A 84 15.17 11.04 2.30
N GLY A 85 15.81 9.93 2.67
CA GLY A 85 15.12 8.67 2.93
C GLY A 85 14.33 8.72 4.22
N VAL A 86 13.03 8.43 4.15
CA VAL A 86 12.09 8.38 5.27
C VAL A 86 11.66 6.93 5.50
N PRO A 87 12.05 6.32 6.62
CA PRO A 87 11.57 4.98 6.97
C PRO A 87 10.06 4.97 7.20
N VAL A 88 9.39 3.95 6.68
CA VAL A 88 7.93 3.80 6.80
C VAL A 88 7.59 2.38 7.21
N THR A 89 6.67 2.25 8.16
CA THR A 89 6.15 0.96 8.65
C THR A 89 4.70 0.81 8.20
N PRO A 90 4.36 -0.21 7.40
CA PRO A 90 2.98 -0.50 7.06
C PRO A 90 2.28 -1.25 8.21
N HIS A 91 1.00 -0.96 8.40
CA HIS A 91 0.16 -1.65 9.39
C HIS A 91 -0.96 -2.43 8.70
N VAL A 92 -1.17 -3.67 9.11
CA VAL A 92 -2.31 -4.49 8.65
C VAL A 92 -3.48 -4.22 9.60
N PRO A 93 -4.61 -3.66 9.14
CA PRO A 93 -5.73 -3.38 10.03
C PRO A 93 -6.34 -4.65 10.61
N ASP A 94 -6.65 -4.64 11.92
CA ASP A 94 -7.17 -5.80 12.65
C ASP A 94 -8.52 -6.31 12.13
N TRP A 95 -9.28 -5.45 11.44
CA TRP A 95 -10.57 -5.77 10.84
C TRP A 95 -10.46 -6.42 9.45
N TRP A 96 -9.25 -6.59 8.91
CA TRP A 96 -9.08 -7.36 7.68
C TRP A 96 -9.43 -8.83 7.90
N PRO A 97 -10.12 -9.49 6.96
CA PRO A 97 -10.38 -10.91 7.08
C PRO A 97 -9.07 -11.70 7.10
N HIS A 98 -9.05 -12.76 7.91
CA HIS A 98 -7.87 -13.61 8.09
C HIS A 98 -7.40 -14.24 6.77
N GLY A 99 -6.08 -14.40 6.62
CA GLY A 99 -5.46 -15.02 5.44
C GLY A 99 -5.14 -14.08 4.27
N ILE A 100 -5.22 -12.76 4.47
CA ILE A 100 -4.82 -11.77 3.45
C ILE A 100 -3.29 -11.52 3.43
N VAL A 101 -2.59 -11.70 4.56
CA VAL A 101 -1.17 -11.39 4.77
C VAL A 101 -0.45 -12.57 5.44
#